data_AF-A0A099U0N1-F1
#
_entry.id   AF-A0A099U0N1-F1
#
_cell.length_a   1.000
_cell.length_b   1.000
_cell.length_c   1.000
_cell.angle_alpha   90.00
_cell.angle_beta   90.00
_cell.angle_gamma   90.00
#
_symmetry.space_group_name_H-M   'P 1'
#
loop_
_entity.id
_entity.type
_entity.pdbx_description
1 polymer ?
#
loop_
_entity_poly.entity_id
_entity_poly.type
_entity_poly.pdbx_seq_one_letter_code
_entity_poly.pdbx_strand_id
1 'polypeptide(L)'
;MWQNNDEINFFEGALRGGFATEKDLFYKINNKSLAYIPKSCKDNIPTLQSRDSLIGSYTETWCQKLLKPLADKLELFAINGVICEELGLIKSSRADLAFCSTNEIN
;
A
#
# COMPACT_ATOMS: atom_id res chain seq x y z
N MET A 1 12.25 -8.44 -1.44
CA MET A 1 11.56 -7.34 -2.16
C MET A 1 10.19 -7.86 -2.59
N TRP A 2 9.20 -7.01 -2.88
CA TRP A 2 7.80 -7.43 -3.15
C TRP A 2 7.72 -8.63 -4.10
N GLN A 3 7.02 -9.69 -3.69
CA GLN A 3 6.87 -10.95 -4.41
C GLN A 3 5.39 -11.24 -4.73
N ASN A 4 5.14 -12.24 -5.57
CA ASN A 4 3.78 -12.69 -5.91
C ASN A 4 2.94 -13.02 -4.66
N ASN A 5 3.54 -13.57 -3.61
CA ASN A 5 2.82 -13.84 -2.36
C ASN A 5 2.42 -12.56 -1.62
N ASP A 6 3.22 -11.49 -1.68
CA ASP A 6 2.84 -10.19 -1.11
C ASP A 6 1.63 -9.61 -1.85
N GLU A 7 1.60 -9.77 -3.18
CA GLU A 7 0.46 -9.36 -4.00
C GLU A 7 -0.82 -10.17 -3.71
N ILE A 8 -0.71 -11.49 -3.56
CA ILE A 8 -1.83 -12.34 -3.15
C ILE A 8 -2.35 -11.90 -1.77
N ASN A 9 -1.44 -11.65 -0.82
CA ASN A 9 -1.79 -11.17 0.52
C ASN A 9 -2.48 -9.80 0.48
N PHE A 10 -2.07 -8.91 -0.42
CA PHE A 10 -2.75 -7.64 -0.64
C PHE A 10 -4.21 -7.85 -1.08
N PHE A 11 -4.45 -8.63 -2.14
CA PHE A 11 -5.81 -8.86 -2.64
C PHE A 11 -6.68 -9.60 -1.63
N GLU A 12 -6.18 -10.68 -1.03
CA GLU A 12 -6.94 -11.42 -0.03
C GLU A 12 -7.21 -10.60 1.24
N GLY A 13 -6.20 -9.86 1.71
CA GLY A 13 -6.32 -9.00 2.89
C GLY A 13 -7.33 -7.87 2.68
N ALA A 14 -7.30 -7.21 1.51
CA ALA A 14 -8.21 -6.13 1.17
C ALA A 14 -9.67 -6.61 1.10
N LEU A 15 -9.92 -7.78 0.49
CA LEU A 15 -11.25 -8.39 0.42
C LEU A 15 -11.73 -8.89 1.79
N ARG A 16 -10.91 -9.65 2.51
CA ARG A 16 -11.28 -10.24 3.81
C ARG A 16 -11.48 -9.19 4.89
N GLY A 17 -10.65 -8.14 4.88
CA GLY A 17 -10.74 -7.04 5.81
C GLY A 17 -11.91 -6.09 5.56
N GLY A 18 -12.63 -6.24 4.45
CA GLY A 18 -13.75 -5.39 4.08
C GLY A 18 -13.37 -3.96 3.69
N PHE A 19 -12.08 -3.69 3.48
CA PHE A 19 -11.57 -2.37 3.10
C PHE A 19 -11.76 -2.05 1.62
N ALA A 20 -12.01 -3.08 0.81
CA ALA A 20 -12.23 -2.95 -0.62
C ALA A 20 -13.21 -4.02 -1.12
N THR A 21 -13.97 -3.68 -2.16
CA THR A 21 -14.82 -4.63 -2.87
C THR A 21 -14.10 -5.17 -4.11
N GLU A 22 -14.67 -6.21 -4.72
CA GLU A 22 -14.17 -6.75 -5.98
C GLU A 22 -14.04 -5.67 -7.09
N LYS A 23 -14.96 -4.70 -7.10
CA LYS A 23 -14.93 -3.58 -8.06
C LYS A 23 -13.80 -2.60 -7.81
N ASP A 24 -13.27 -2.54 -6.60
CA ASP A 24 -12.17 -1.64 -6.24
C ASP A 24 -10.80 -2.24 -6.57
N LEU A 25 -10.72 -3.56 -6.75
CA LEU A 25 -9.47 -4.30 -6.91
C LEU A 25 -9.28 -4.90 -8.30
N PHE A 26 -10.37 -5.25 -8.99
CA PHE A 26 -10.33 -6.02 -10.24
C PHE A 26 -11.03 -5.32 -11.40
N TYR A 27 -10.47 -5.49 -12.59
CA TYR A 27 -11.12 -5.13 -13.85
C TYR A 27 -12.19 -6.17 -14.20
N LYS A 28 -13.39 -5.73 -14.58
CA LYS A 28 -14.42 -6.61 -15.13
C LYS A 28 -14.32 -6.66 -16.65
N ILE A 29 -13.83 -7.77 -17.19
CA ILE A 29 -13.60 -7.99 -18.63
C ILE A 29 -14.23 -9.32 -19.01
N ASN A 30 -15.12 -9.34 -20.01
CA ASN A 30 -15.78 -10.56 -20.51
C ASN A 30 -16.38 -11.43 -19.38
N ASN A 31 -17.09 -10.80 -18.44
CA ASN A 31 -17.70 -11.44 -17.28
C ASN A 31 -16.71 -12.12 -16.30
N LYS A 32 -15.41 -11.78 -16.38
CA LYS A 32 -14.36 -12.22 -15.46
C LYS A 32 -13.79 -11.03 -14.71
N SER A 33 -13.40 -11.26 -13.47
CA SER A 33 -12.68 -10.29 -12.63
C SER A 33 -11.19 -10.58 -12.70
N LEU A 34 -10.42 -9.62 -13.21
CA LEU A 34 -8.99 -9.77 -13.48
C LEU A 34 -8.19 -8.70 -12.73
N ALA A 35 -7.10 -9.09 -12.08
CA ALA A 35 -6.17 -8.14 -11.46
C ALA A 35 -5.44 -7.29 -12.51
N TYR A 36 -5.22 -7.85 -13.70
CA TYR A 36 -4.48 -7.22 -14.78
C TYR A 36 -5.25 -7.29 -16.08
N ILE A 37 -5.17 -6.22 -16.87
CA ILE A 37 -5.73 -6.19 -18.22
C ILE A 37 -4.85 -7.08 -19.11
N PRO A 38 -5.39 -8.14 -19.75
CA PRO A 38 -4.62 -8.97 -20.66
C PRO A 38 -4.09 -8.15 -21.84
N LYS A 39 -2.84 -8.38 -22.25
CA LYS A 39 -2.22 -7.67 -23.40
C LYS A 39 -3.01 -7.83 -24.72
N SER A 40 -3.77 -8.91 -24.85
CA SER A 40 -4.63 -9.18 -26.02
C SER A 40 -5.92 -8.35 -26.02
N CYS A 41 -6.28 -7.71 -24.90
CA CYS A 41 -7.44 -6.84 -24.82
C CYS A 41 -7.12 -5.50 -25.49
N LYS A 42 -7.90 -5.16 -26.53
CA LYS A 42 -7.76 -3.89 -27.28
C LYS A 42 -8.75 -2.83 -26.84
N ASP A 43 -9.61 -3.17 -25.87
CA ASP A 43 -10.63 -2.26 -25.37
C ASP A 43 -9.97 -1.14 -24.57
N ASN A 44 -10.49 0.08 -24.70
CA ASN A 44 -10.03 1.22 -23.92
C ASN A 44 -10.61 1.16 -22.50
N ILE A 45 -10.01 0.33 -21.66
CA ILE A 45 -10.44 0.13 -20.27
C ILE A 45 -9.86 1.25 -19.41
N PRO A 46 -10.69 2.00 -18.66
CA PRO A 46 -10.20 3.04 -17.77
C PRO A 46 -9.35 2.44 -16.65
N THR A 47 -8.33 3.19 -16.22
CA THR A 47 -7.49 2.80 -15.09
C THR A 47 -8.33 2.62 -13.82
N LEU A 48 -8.04 1.57 -13.06
CA LEU A 48 -8.71 1.30 -11.78
C LEU A 48 -8.12 2.17 -10.67
N GLN A 49 -8.48 3.46 -10.67
CA GLN A 49 -7.94 4.47 -9.74
C GLN A 49 -8.18 4.14 -8.25
N SER A 50 -9.27 3.45 -7.93
CA SER A 50 -9.55 3.00 -6.55
C SER A 50 -8.45 2.10 -6.00
N ARG A 51 -7.81 1.31 -6.86
CA ARG A 51 -6.72 0.40 -6.45
C ARG A 51 -5.43 1.13 -6.13
N ASP A 52 -5.15 2.25 -6.79
CA ASP A 52 -3.87 2.96 -6.65
C ASP A 52 -3.68 3.47 -5.20
N SER A 53 -4.74 4.01 -4.60
CA SER A 53 -4.72 4.41 -3.19
C SER A 53 -4.59 3.20 -2.24
N LEU A 54 -5.30 2.11 -2.52
CA LEU A 54 -5.29 0.90 -1.69
C LEU A 54 -3.91 0.22 -1.68
N ILE A 55 -3.29 0.08 -2.85
CA ILE A 55 -1.96 -0.53 -2.96
C ILE A 55 -0.89 0.37 -2.35
N GLY A 56 -1.04 1.70 -2.44
CA GLY A 56 -0.18 2.67 -1.76
C GLY A 56 -0.17 2.45 -0.25
N SER A 57 -1.34 2.50 0.41
CA SER A 57 -1.45 2.30 1.86
C SER A 57 -0.97 0.92 2.31
N TYR A 58 -1.22 -0.12 1.52
CA TYR A 58 -0.69 -1.46 1.82
C TYR A 58 0.84 -1.47 1.72
N THR A 59 1.41 -0.83 0.69
CA THR A 59 2.86 -0.77 0.47
C THR A 59 3.57 -0.06 1.60
N GLU A 60 3.02 1.03 2.14
CA GLU A 60 3.56 1.70 3.33
C GLU A 60 3.68 0.73 4.53
N THR A 61 2.61 -0.01 4.81
CA THR A 61 2.60 -1.02 5.89
C THR A 61 3.58 -2.17 5.61
N TRP A 62 3.68 -2.60 4.35
CA TRP A 62 4.62 -3.63 3.93
C TRP A 62 6.08 -3.16 4.10
N CYS A 63 6.40 -1.93 3.72
CA CYS A 63 7.71 -1.31 3.91
C CYS A 63 8.08 -1.19 5.39
N GLN A 64 7.12 -0.80 6.24
CA GLN A 64 7.33 -0.75 7.69
C GLN A 64 7.74 -2.12 8.23
N LYS A 65 7.03 -3.19 7.87
CA LYS A 65 7.35 -4.56 8.29
C LYS A 65 8.70 -5.03 7.76
N LEU A 66 9.01 -4.70 6.51
CA LEU A 66 10.29 -5.03 5.89
C LEU A 66 11.47 -4.37 6.61
N LEU A 67 11.31 -3.10 6.98
CA LEU A 67 12.37 -2.26 7.53
C LEU A 67 12.42 -2.27 9.06
N LYS A 68 11.37 -2.77 9.73
CA LYS A 68 11.34 -2.90 11.18
C LYS A 68 12.56 -3.62 11.78
N PRO A 69 13.04 -4.77 11.24
CA PRO A 69 14.23 -5.42 11.77
C PRO A 69 15.50 -4.56 11.67
N LEU A 70 15.57 -3.63 10.71
CA LEU A 70 16.67 -2.68 10.62
C LEU A 70 16.52 -1.57 11.66
N ALA A 71 15.31 -1.01 11.82
CA ALA A 71 15.04 -0.01 12.85
C ALA A 71 15.36 -0.55 14.25
N ASP A 72 14.92 -1.78 14.55
CA ASP A 72 15.17 -2.43 15.84
C ASP A 72 16.67 -2.61 16.11
N LYS A 73 17.49 -2.90 15.08
CA LYS A 73 18.96 -2.99 15.20
C LYS A 73 19.63 -1.64 15.48
N LEU A 74 18.98 -0.55 15.11
CA LEU A 74 19.45 0.81 15.35
C LEU A 74 18.87 1.40 16.64
N GLU A 75 18.12 0.61 17.43
CA GLU A 75 17.38 1.08 18.60
C GLU A 75 16.35 2.18 18.25
N LEU A 76 15.73 2.08 17.07
CA LEU A 76 14.72 3.01 16.54
C LEU A 76 13.40 2.29 16.24
N PHE A 77 12.35 3.07 16.00
CA PHE A 77 11.01 2.62 15.60
C PHE A 77 10.73 2.93 14.14
N ALA A 78 10.26 1.94 13.37
CA ALA A 78 9.76 2.13 12.02
C ALA A 78 8.28 2.57 12.05
N ILE A 79 7.98 3.81 11.68
CA ILE A 79 6.65 4.43 11.85
C ILE A 79 6.15 5.02 10.53
N ASN A 80 4.95 4.62 10.10
CA ASN A 80 4.27 5.21 8.95
C ASN A 80 3.52 6.50 9.36
N GLY A 81 3.35 7.44 8.42
CA GLY A 81 2.49 8.60 8.60
C GLY A 81 3.03 9.66 9.56
N VAL A 82 4.34 9.75 9.72
CA VAL A 82 4.98 10.73 10.62
C VAL A 82 4.83 12.16 10.08
N ILE A 83 4.49 13.09 10.97
CA ILE A 83 4.44 14.53 10.73
C ILE A 83 5.69 15.18 11.32
N CYS A 84 6.34 16.03 10.53
CA CYS A 84 7.46 16.88 10.95
C CYS A 84 7.45 18.15 10.09
N GLU A 85 6.84 19.21 10.61
CA GLU A 85 6.64 20.47 9.87
C GLU A 85 7.98 21.14 9.52
N GLU A 86 9.01 20.95 10.36
CA GLU A 86 10.36 21.47 10.15
C GLU A 86 11.03 20.87 8.91
N LEU A 87 10.65 19.65 8.53
CA LEU A 87 11.09 18.97 7.31
C LEU A 87 10.07 19.09 6.15
N GLY A 88 9.00 19.88 6.34
CA GLY A 88 7.92 20.03 5.37
C GLY A 88 6.97 18.82 5.29
N LEU A 89 7.07 17.87 6.21
CA LEU A 89 6.21 16.70 6.31
C LEU A 89 4.94 17.05 7.08
N ILE A 90 4.06 17.81 6.43
CA ILE A 90 2.79 18.27 7.01
C ILE A 90 1.71 17.19 6.95
N LYS A 91 0.57 17.40 7.62
CA LYS A 91 -0.53 16.42 7.70
C LYS A 91 -1.06 15.91 6.34
N SER A 92 -1.03 16.74 5.29
CA SER A 92 -1.44 16.37 3.94
C SER A 92 -0.35 15.66 3.12
N SER A 93 0.89 15.67 3.60
CA SER A 93 2.07 15.09 2.95
C SER A 93 3.00 14.48 4.01
N ARG A 94 2.44 13.56 4.80
CA ARG A 94 3.14 12.85 5.87
C ARG A 94 4.19 11.92 5.27
N ALA A 95 5.20 11.55 6.05
CA ALA A 95 6.15 10.55 5.59
C ALA A 95 5.47 9.19 5.42
N ASP A 96 5.77 8.51 4.30
CA ASP A 96 5.37 7.12 4.07
C ASP A 96 5.94 6.21 5.15
N LEU A 97 7.20 6.43 5.55
CA LEU A 97 7.88 5.74 6.64
C LEU A 97 9.02 6.60 7.19
N ALA A 98 9.18 6.63 8.51
CA ALA A 98 10.34 7.23 9.18
C ALA A 98 10.90 6.29 10.26
N PHE A 99 12.19 6.45 10.56
CA PHE A 99 12.79 5.88 11.76
C PHE A 99 12.83 6.93 12.85
N CYS A 100 12.17 6.63 13.97
CA CYS A 100 11.98 7.57 15.07
C CYS A 100 12.58 7.01 16.36
N SER A 101 13.01 7.89 17.27
CA SER A 101 13.52 7.51 18.59
C SER A 101 12.40 7.18 19.59
N THR A 102 11.15 7.54 19.28
CA THR A 102 9.95 7.23 20.06
C THR A 102 8.91 6.55 19.16
N ASN A 103 8.00 5.78 19.76
CA ASN A 103 6.93 5.07 19.04
C ASN A 103 5.62 5.87 18.99
N GLU A 104 5.69 7.15 18.63
CA GLU A 104 4.57 8.08 18.67
C GLU A 104 4.44 8.85 17.35
N ILE A 105 3.21 9.16 16.95
CA ILE A 105 2.91 10.05 15.83
C ILE A 105 2.32 11.32 16.45
N ASN A 106 2.98 12.46 16.22
CA ASN A 106 2.49 13.78 16.63
C ASN A 106 1.29 14.23 15.79
#